data_AF-A0A8H3G097-F1
#
_entry.id   AF-A0A8H3G097-F1
#
_cell.length_a   1.000
_cell.length_b   1.000
_cell.length_c   1.000
_cell.angle_alpha   90.00
_cell.angle_beta   90.00
_cell.angle_gamma   90.00
#
_symmetry.space_group_name_H-M   'P 1'
#
loop_
_entity.id
_entity.type
_entity.pdbx_description
1 polymer ?
#
loop_
_entity_poly.entity_id
_entity_poly.type
_entity_poly.pdbx_seq_one_letter_code
_entity_poly.pdbx_strand_id
1 'polypeptide(L)'
;MSLGRLTASIASGTIDTTITLAALNFDFSVFKTEAPTEYKPLGSALSSHRKAFAEDGEIHTTARKLRALFEEVLPNTPSLYRVYGKRASEIAKNSQLNAAERLATGAFAELSGLDGGSVWAAATSGPGAIAVHLLACMLAKIWPAPEATSIWVEIVSLRKQKLISLDENDPKHIYAFCAAKCTLTRQELADWDASARAWLRAADDTYRVQQRQLKLIVDNIDLPVNTKMNVYDSVMAAWLPAMTVLNKLIDGMPYSIENSAILLALSAWHLFPNMSVLSNTSQFVKQDDPLLDARGILTLGLQSVTSAYQRQSPDDITRGITWSLPLAHYKYYGGPVETEKSLNTDGSRLSMAQFVQLALGSYFSGWKEHKFGAVDAALLIQDIWDCVTKKNEARFLNQHIPSNNSWLGIMANGAKEFLSQKTLFAQNIQDCSTMAKEGVHNL
;
A
#
# COMPACT_ATOMS: atom_id res chain seq x y z
N MET A 1 -34.86 4.01 27.19
CA MET A 1 -35.95 3.62 26.26
C MET A 1 -35.46 3.96 24.85
N SER A 2 -35.29 3.08 23.87
CA SER A 2 -36.21 2.06 23.34
C SER A 2 -35.43 1.04 22.49
N LEU A 3 -35.12 -0.13 23.05
CA LEU A 3 -34.74 -1.32 22.26
C LEU A 3 -35.98 -2.05 21.69
N GLY A 4 -37.15 -1.86 22.30
CA GLY A 4 -38.40 -2.54 21.91
C GLY A 4 -39.05 -2.05 20.62
N ARG A 5 -38.75 -0.84 20.13
CA ARG A 5 -39.29 -0.38 18.83
C ARG A 5 -38.57 -0.98 17.62
N LEU A 6 -37.29 -1.37 17.75
CA LEU A 6 -36.53 -2.04 16.68
C LEU A 6 -37.12 -3.43 16.37
N THR A 7 -37.57 -4.15 17.40
CA THR A 7 -38.15 -5.49 17.25
C THR A 7 -39.55 -5.44 16.61
N ALA A 8 -40.31 -4.36 16.83
CA ALA A 8 -41.68 -4.22 16.32
C ALA A 8 -41.74 -3.84 14.82
N SER A 9 -40.71 -3.19 14.27
CA SER A 9 -40.67 -2.82 12.85
C SER A 9 -40.24 -3.96 11.93
N ILE A 10 -39.51 -4.96 12.45
CA ILE A 10 -39.04 -6.12 11.67
C ILE A 10 -40.16 -7.16 11.50
N ALA A 11 -41.13 -7.22 12.41
CA ALA A 11 -42.27 -8.15 12.34
C ALA A 11 -43.36 -7.77 11.32
N SER A 12 -43.29 -6.58 10.70
CA SER A 12 -44.26 -6.11 9.71
C SER A 12 -43.60 -6.04 8.33
N GLY A 13 -43.51 -7.18 7.66
CA GLY A 13 -42.72 -7.39 6.45
C GLY A 13 -43.18 -6.70 5.17
N THR A 14 -43.51 -5.40 5.14
CA THR A 14 -43.74 -4.72 3.84
C THR A 14 -43.60 -3.19 3.77
N ILE A 15 -43.07 -2.47 4.77
CA ILE A 15 -42.93 -1.00 4.65
C ILE A 15 -41.54 -0.51 5.08
N ASP A 16 -40.84 0.04 4.09
CA ASP A 16 -39.73 1.01 4.13
C ASP A 16 -38.29 0.54 4.36
N THR A 17 -37.67 0.09 3.26
CA THR A 17 -36.21 0.08 3.09
C THR A 17 -35.59 1.45 3.32
N THR A 18 -36.31 2.54 3.00
CA THR A 18 -35.84 3.92 3.18
C THR A 18 -35.83 4.34 4.65
N ILE A 19 -36.84 3.99 5.44
CA ILE A 19 -36.89 4.27 6.88
C ILE A 19 -35.85 3.42 7.62
N THR A 20 -35.69 2.16 7.22
CA THR A 20 -34.67 1.27 7.80
C THR A 20 -33.26 1.78 7.48
N LEU A 21 -32.98 2.17 6.23
CA LEU A 21 -31.67 2.71 5.85
C LEU A 21 -31.38 4.07 6.51
N ALA A 22 -32.38 4.94 6.63
CA ALA A 22 -32.24 6.22 7.31
C ALA A 22 -31.97 6.03 8.81
N ALA A 23 -32.68 5.11 9.46
CA ALA A 23 -32.45 4.76 10.86
C ALA A 23 -31.06 4.13 11.08
N LEU A 24 -30.59 3.29 10.15
CA LEU A 24 -29.26 2.67 10.22
C LEU A 24 -28.13 3.68 10.02
N ASN A 25 -28.23 4.56 9.01
CA ASN A 25 -27.25 5.63 8.82
C ASN A 25 -27.19 6.56 10.05
N PHE A 26 -28.35 6.83 10.66
CA PHE A 26 -28.43 7.58 11.92
C PHE A 26 -27.78 6.82 13.09
N ASP A 27 -27.93 5.50 13.17
CA ASP A 27 -27.28 4.69 14.22
C ASP A 27 -25.74 4.72 14.09
N PHE A 28 -25.20 4.73 12.87
CA PHE A 28 -23.76 4.83 12.60
C PHE A 28 -23.16 6.22 12.82
N SER A 29 -23.95 7.30 12.84
CA SER A 29 -23.45 8.64 13.15
C SER A 29 -23.51 8.99 14.65
N VAL A 30 -24.43 8.39 15.42
CA VAL A 30 -24.73 8.86 16.79
C VAL A 30 -23.97 8.13 17.91
N PHE A 31 -23.66 6.85 17.76
CA PHE A 31 -22.99 6.07 18.82
C PHE A 31 -21.46 6.27 18.84
N LYS A 32 -20.97 6.77 19.97
CA LYS A 32 -19.55 7.06 20.24
C LYS A 32 -19.11 6.24 21.45
N THR A 33 -17.95 5.58 21.32
CA THR A 33 -17.31 4.91 22.45
C THR A 33 -16.19 5.78 23.01
N GLU A 34 -15.97 5.72 24.31
CA GLU A 34 -14.81 6.37 24.90
C GLU A 34 -13.53 5.73 24.34
N ALA A 35 -12.61 6.55 23.84
CA ALA A 35 -11.35 6.06 23.31
C ALA A 35 -10.56 5.32 24.39
N PRO A 36 -9.93 4.17 24.08
CA PRO A 36 -9.09 3.44 25.03
C PRO A 36 -7.98 4.33 25.58
N THR A 37 -7.56 4.06 26.82
CA THR A 37 -6.62 4.91 27.56
C THR A 37 -5.30 5.15 26.82
N GLU A 38 -4.86 4.17 26.04
CA GLU A 38 -3.64 4.16 25.27
C GLU A 38 -3.65 5.16 24.11
N TYR A 39 -4.83 5.54 23.62
CA TYR A 39 -5.02 6.50 22.53
C TYR A 39 -5.28 7.92 23.04
N LYS A 40 -5.57 8.13 24.32
CA LYS A 40 -5.88 9.47 24.87
C LYS A 40 -4.79 10.51 24.54
N PRO A 41 -3.48 10.22 24.65
CA PRO A 41 -2.44 11.17 24.25
C PRO A 41 -2.45 11.55 22.77
N LEU A 42 -2.78 10.61 21.87
CA LEU A 42 -3.02 10.91 20.45
C LEU A 42 -4.15 11.93 20.30
N GLY A 43 -5.30 11.68 20.92
CA GLY A 43 -6.45 12.59 20.87
C GLY A 43 -6.17 13.99 21.45
N SER A 44 -5.23 14.10 22.39
CA SER A 44 -4.75 15.40 22.92
C SER A 44 -3.73 16.10 22.02
N ALA A 45 -3.04 15.36 21.15
CA ALA A 45 -2.06 15.92 20.22
C ALA A 45 -2.69 16.44 18.92
N LEU A 46 -3.89 15.98 18.58
CA LEU A 46 -4.64 16.47 17.42
C LEU A 46 -5.15 17.90 17.63
N SER A 47 -5.22 18.69 16.55
CA SER A 47 -5.89 19.98 16.60
C SER A 47 -7.38 19.82 16.91
N SER A 48 -8.00 20.83 17.52
CA SER A 48 -9.43 20.81 17.85
C SER A 48 -10.29 20.50 16.63
N HIS A 49 -9.94 21.07 15.47
CA HIS A 49 -10.63 20.79 14.20
C HIS A 49 -10.50 19.33 13.77
N ARG A 50 -9.28 18.77 13.76
CA ARG A 50 -9.05 17.37 13.34
C ARG A 50 -9.69 16.37 14.30
N LYS A 51 -9.69 16.68 15.59
CA LYS A 51 -10.36 15.89 16.62
C LYS A 51 -11.87 15.89 16.40
N ALA A 52 -12.49 17.06 16.23
CA ALA A 52 -13.92 17.16 15.96
C ALA A 52 -14.31 16.45 14.66
N PHE A 53 -13.52 16.64 13.59
CA PHE A 53 -13.74 15.93 12.32
C PHE A 53 -13.64 14.41 12.47
N ALA A 54 -12.70 13.91 13.27
CA ALA A 54 -12.54 12.48 13.51
C ALA A 54 -13.56 11.90 14.51
N GLU A 55 -14.21 12.72 15.33
CA GLU A 55 -15.21 12.28 16.31
C GLU A 55 -16.64 12.37 15.76
N ASP A 56 -16.95 13.42 15.01
CA ASP A 56 -18.31 13.77 14.60
C ASP A 56 -18.46 13.89 13.07
N GLY A 57 -17.36 13.75 12.32
CA GLY A 57 -17.35 13.87 10.86
C GLY A 57 -17.58 12.56 10.10
N GLU A 58 -17.45 12.66 8.79
CA GLU A 58 -17.70 11.55 7.86
C GLU A 58 -16.77 10.36 8.11
N ILE A 59 -15.50 10.63 8.43
CA ILE A 59 -14.49 9.59 8.70
C ILE A 59 -14.84 8.71 9.90
N HIS A 60 -15.52 9.26 10.92
CA HIS A 60 -16.07 8.49 12.05
C HIS A 60 -17.15 7.53 11.58
N THR A 61 -18.09 8.05 10.78
CA THR A 61 -19.17 7.25 10.20
C THR A 61 -18.61 6.14 9.30
N THR A 62 -17.60 6.44 8.49
CA THR A 62 -16.89 5.46 7.66
C THR A 62 -16.25 4.36 8.52
N ALA A 63 -15.54 4.74 9.60
CA ALA A 63 -14.92 3.78 10.52
C ALA A 63 -15.95 2.82 11.11
N ARG A 64 -17.12 3.31 11.51
CA ARG A 64 -18.19 2.50 12.08
C ARG A 64 -18.88 1.59 11.06
N LYS A 65 -19.16 2.09 9.86
CA LYS A 65 -19.71 1.28 8.76
C LYS A 65 -18.76 0.14 8.39
N LEU A 66 -17.46 0.44 8.26
CA LEU A 66 -16.44 -0.58 7.96
C LEU A 66 -16.29 -1.58 9.11
N ARG A 67 -16.28 -1.11 10.36
CA ARG A 67 -16.29 -1.99 11.53
C ARG A 67 -17.45 -2.99 11.45
N ALA A 68 -18.68 -2.50 11.26
CA ALA A 68 -19.86 -3.35 11.22
C ALA A 68 -19.80 -4.39 10.09
N LEU A 69 -19.20 -4.05 8.94
CA LEU A 69 -19.02 -4.99 7.83
C LEU A 69 -18.03 -6.13 8.15
N PHE A 70 -16.96 -5.84 8.90
CA PHE A 70 -15.88 -6.80 9.13
C PHE A 70 -15.89 -7.46 10.51
N GLU A 71 -16.68 -6.97 11.48
CA GLU A 71 -16.64 -7.41 12.89
C GLU A 71 -16.62 -8.94 13.07
N GLU A 72 -17.48 -9.69 12.35
CA GLU A 72 -17.60 -11.14 12.48
C GLU A 72 -16.35 -11.94 12.05
N VAL A 73 -15.48 -11.38 11.21
CA VAL A 73 -14.27 -12.06 10.72
C VAL A 73 -13.01 -11.68 11.51
N LEU A 74 -13.11 -10.72 12.43
CA LEU A 74 -11.95 -10.20 13.13
C LEU A 74 -11.45 -11.18 14.20
N PRO A 75 -10.14 -11.46 14.26
CA PRO A 75 -9.56 -12.22 15.36
C PRO A 75 -9.53 -11.37 16.63
N ASN A 76 -9.72 -12.02 17.78
CA ASN A 76 -9.56 -11.38 19.08
C ASN A 76 -8.09 -11.06 19.36
N THR A 77 -7.70 -9.79 19.23
CA THR A 77 -6.30 -9.32 19.29
C THR A 77 -6.13 -8.10 20.22
N PRO A 78 -6.53 -8.21 21.51
CA PRO A 78 -6.60 -7.07 22.41
C PRO A 78 -5.22 -6.49 22.77
N SER A 79 -4.19 -7.33 22.85
CA SER A 79 -2.83 -6.88 23.15
C SER A 79 -2.25 -6.06 22.00
N LEU A 80 -2.57 -6.42 20.75
CA LEU A 80 -2.20 -5.63 19.57
C LEU A 80 -2.84 -4.25 19.61
N TYR A 81 -4.15 -4.14 19.84
CA TYR A 81 -4.84 -2.84 19.90
C TYR A 81 -4.24 -1.93 20.98
N ARG A 82 -3.96 -2.50 22.16
CA ARG A 82 -3.33 -1.78 23.27
C ARG A 82 -1.94 -1.24 22.91
N VAL A 83 -1.08 -2.09 22.36
CA VAL A 83 0.30 -1.71 22.01
C VAL A 83 0.32 -0.73 20.85
N TYR A 84 -0.52 -0.94 19.84
CA TYR A 84 -0.65 0.00 18.74
C TYR A 84 -1.15 1.37 19.22
N GLY A 85 -2.09 1.44 20.17
CA GLY A 85 -2.50 2.69 20.81
C GLY A 85 -1.35 3.44 21.48
N LYS A 86 -0.52 2.71 22.24
CA LYS A 86 0.70 3.29 22.85
C LYS A 86 1.65 3.82 21.78
N ARG A 87 1.89 3.05 20.72
CA ARG A 87 2.72 3.48 19.59
C ARG A 87 2.16 4.74 18.92
N ALA A 88 0.86 4.76 18.65
CA ALA A 88 0.21 5.92 18.04
C ALA A 88 0.35 7.17 18.92
N SER A 89 0.22 7.01 20.23
CA SER A 89 0.48 8.09 21.19
C SER A 89 1.94 8.56 21.22
N GLU A 90 2.91 7.66 21.05
CA GLU A 90 4.34 8.04 20.95
C GLU A 90 4.64 8.77 19.65
N ILE A 91 4.14 8.28 18.50
CA ILE A 91 4.23 8.95 17.20
C ILE A 91 3.67 10.37 17.33
N ALA A 92 2.50 10.50 17.94
CA ALA A 92 1.83 11.79 18.08
C ALA A 92 2.59 12.78 18.94
N LYS A 93 3.24 12.33 20.03
CA LYS A 93 4.08 13.17 20.88
C LYS A 93 5.32 13.67 20.13
N ASN A 94 5.96 12.80 19.34
CA ASN A 94 7.18 13.13 18.61
C ASN A 94 6.92 13.95 17.34
N SER A 95 5.69 13.91 16.82
CA SER A 95 5.25 14.64 15.62
C SER A 95 4.64 16.01 15.92
N GLN A 96 4.69 16.49 17.17
CA GLN A 96 4.11 17.80 17.52
C GLN A 96 4.96 18.94 16.97
N LEU A 97 4.31 19.84 16.22
CA LEU A 97 4.93 21.08 15.78
C LEU A 97 5.29 21.96 17.00
N ASN A 98 6.49 22.52 16.98
CA ASN A 98 6.90 23.50 17.98
C ASN A 98 6.11 24.81 17.82
N ALA A 99 6.18 25.70 18.82
CA ALA A 99 5.38 26.93 18.83
C ALA A 99 5.72 27.86 17.65
N ALA A 100 6.99 27.88 17.21
CA ALA A 100 7.44 28.68 16.08
C ALA A 100 6.89 28.15 14.74
N GLU A 101 6.89 26.83 14.54
CA GLU A 101 6.33 26.16 13.36
C GLU A 101 4.81 26.38 13.25
N ARG A 102 4.09 26.33 14.38
CA ARG A 102 2.65 26.65 14.42
C ARG A 102 2.36 28.10 14.08
N LEU A 103 3.19 29.03 14.54
CA LEU A 103 3.04 30.45 14.19
C LEU A 103 3.36 30.68 12.70
N ALA A 104 4.33 29.95 12.14
CA ALA A 104 4.69 30.02 10.73
C ALA A 104 3.58 29.52 9.79
N THR A 105 2.69 28.63 10.26
CA THR A 105 1.55 28.14 9.47
C THR A 105 0.39 29.15 9.31
N GLY A 106 0.44 30.29 10.01
CA GLY A 106 -0.47 31.41 9.81
C GLY A 106 -1.96 31.02 9.87
N ALA A 107 -2.73 31.42 8.86
CA ALA A 107 -4.17 31.13 8.77
C ALA A 107 -4.54 29.63 8.71
N PHE A 108 -3.57 28.74 8.50
CA PHE A 108 -3.77 27.29 8.43
C PHE A 108 -3.30 26.57 9.70
N ALA A 109 -2.99 27.29 10.78
CA ALA A 109 -2.52 26.68 12.03
C ALA A 109 -3.47 25.59 12.57
N GLU A 110 -4.78 25.74 12.40
CA GLU A 110 -5.78 24.74 12.83
C GLU A 110 -5.79 23.47 11.98
N LEU A 111 -5.35 23.58 10.72
CA LEU A 111 -5.22 22.48 9.76
C LEU A 111 -3.82 21.88 9.76
N SER A 112 -2.88 22.49 10.48
CA SER A 112 -1.47 22.08 10.52
C SER A 112 -1.21 21.05 11.63
N GLY A 113 -0.29 20.12 11.37
CA GLY A 113 0.11 19.08 12.31
C GLY A 113 -0.26 17.66 11.86
N LEU A 114 -0.14 16.73 12.80
CA LEU A 114 -0.32 15.30 12.62
C LEU A 114 -1.71 14.94 12.09
N ASP A 115 -1.78 14.13 11.03
CA ASP A 115 -3.05 13.56 10.55
C ASP A 115 -3.27 12.18 11.17
N GLY A 116 -3.91 12.17 12.34
CA GLY A 116 -4.36 10.96 13.01
C GLY A 116 -5.87 10.75 12.88
N GLY A 117 -6.53 11.33 11.87
CA GLY A 117 -7.99 11.31 11.75
C GLY A 117 -8.58 9.90 11.75
N SER A 118 -8.08 9.04 10.87
CA SER A 118 -8.51 7.64 10.76
C SER A 118 -8.21 6.83 12.02
N VAL A 119 -7.05 7.05 12.67
CA VAL A 119 -6.65 6.36 13.91
C VAL A 119 -7.59 6.76 15.06
N TRP A 120 -7.87 8.05 15.20
CA TRP A 120 -8.71 8.57 16.27
C TRP A 120 -10.17 8.19 16.08
N ALA A 121 -10.69 8.31 14.85
CA ALA A 121 -12.02 7.84 14.47
C ALA A 121 -12.18 6.33 14.75
N ALA A 122 -11.15 5.54 14.47
CA ALA A 122 -11.15 4.12 14.81
C ALA A 122 -11.19 3.89 16.34
N ALA A 123 -10.37 4.62 17.09
CA ALA A 123 -10.30 4.50 18.55
C ALA A 123 -11.62 4.85 19.24
N THR A 124 -12.38 5.84 18.73
CA THR A 124 -13.71 6.23 19.23
C THR A 124 -14.85 5.39 18.66
N SER A 125 -14.56 4.55 17.67
CA SER A 125 -15.50 3.61 17.04
C SER A 125 -15.39 2.17 17.56
N GLY A 126 -14.40 1.87 18.39
CA GLY A 126 -14.19 0.58 19.06
C GLY A 126 -13.15 -0.34 18.40
N PRO A 127 -12.86 -1.51 19.01
CA PRO A 127 -11.72 -2.35 18.64
C PRO A 127 -11.75 -2.87 17.20
N GLY A 128 -12.94 -3.20 16.68
CA GLY A 128 -13.06 -3.63 15.29
C GLY A 128 -12.74 -2.54 14.28
N ALA A 129 -13.01 -1.27 14.61
CA ALA A 129 -12.61 -0.15 13.75
C ALA A 129 -11.10 0.07 13.79
N ILE A 130 -10.43 -0.18 14.92
CA ILE A 130 -8.97 -0.18 15.03
C ILE A 130 -8.38 -1.25 14.11
N ALA A 131 -8.95 -2.46 14.10
CA ALA A 131 -8.52 -3.51 13.18
C ALA A 131 -8.61 -3.07 11.70
N VAL A 132 -9.73 -2.46 11.31
CA VAL A 132 -9.93 -1.94 9.94
C VAL A 132 -8.92 -0.83 9.61
N HIS A 133 -8.59 0.04 10.56
CA HIS A 133 -7.54 1.04 10.39
C HIS A 133 -6.17 0.38 10.17
N LEU A 134 -5.85 -0.70 10.89
CA LEU A 134 -4.62 -1.47 10.66
C LEU A 134 -4.56 -2.06 9.24
N LEU A 135 -5.70 -2.51 8.69
CA LEU A 135 -5.78 -2.90 7.27
C LEU A 135 -5.51 -1.72 6.35
N ALA A 136 -6.11 -0.55 6.63
CA ALA A 136 -5.88 0.66 5.84
C ALA A 136 -4.38 1.02 5.80
N CYS A 137 -3.68 0.89 6.93
CA CYS A 137 -2.23 1.07 6.97
C CYS A 137 -1.48 0.04 6.10
N MET A 138 -1.86 -1.24 6.10
CA MET A 138 -1.22 -2.24 5.23
C MET A 138 -1.41 -1.91 3.74
N LEU A 139 -2.65 -1.56 3.36
CA LEU A 139 -2.97 -1.21 1.97
C LEU A 139 -2.24 0.07 1.54
N ALA A 140 -2.27 1.12 2.38
CA ALA A 140 -1.60 2.37 2.10
C ALA A 140 -0.07 2.24 2.01
N LYS A 141 0.53 1.27 2.70
CA LYS A 141 1.99 1.05 2.68
C LYS A 141 2.48 0.52 1.33
N ILE A 142 1.72 -0.37 0.69
CA ILE A 142 2.17 -1.11 -0.50
C ILE A 142 1.47 -0.67 -1.79
N TRP A 143 0.21 -0.21 -1.70
CA TRP A 143 -0.58 0.22 -2.85
C TRP A 143 -0.66 1.75 -2.94
N PRO A 144 -0.40 2.33 -4.12
CA PRO A 144 -0.84 3.67 -4.50
C PRO A 144 -2.32 3.94 -4.20
N ALA A 145 -2.63 5.21 -3.88
CA ALA A 145 -3.97 5.64 -3.49
C ALA A 145 -5.12 5.18 -4.42
N PRO A 146 -5.04 5.28 -5.76
CA PRO A 146 -6.15 4.84 -6.62
C PRO A 146 -6.34 3.32 -6.60
N GLU A 147 -5.26 2.55 -6.48
CA GLU A 147 -5.28 1.08 -6.43
C GLU A 147 -5.83 0.63 -5.08
N ALA A 148 -5.37 1.22 -3.97
CA ALA A 148 -5.90 0.98 -2.62
C ALA A 148 -7.41 1.28 -2.52
N THR A 149 -7.86 2.37 -3.14
CA THR A 149 -9.29 2.72 -3.21
C THR A 149 -10.08 1.63 -3.96
N SER A 150 -9.54 1.13 -5.08
CA SER A 150 -10.18 0.05 -5.85
C SER A 150 -10.23 -1.26 -5.05
N ILE A 151 -9.18 -1.59 -4.30
CA ILE A 151 -9.16 -2.74 -3.38
C ILE A 151 -10.25 -2.58 -2.32
N TRP A 152 -10.36 -1.41 -1.68
CA TRP A 152 -11.41 -1.12 -0.70
C TRP A 152 -12.82 -1.32 -1.26
N VAL A 153 -13.08 -0.80 -2.45
CA VAL A 153 -14.39 -0.96 -3.12
C VAL A 153 -14.70 -2.44 -3.34
N GLU A 154 -13.72 -3.22 -3.80
CA GLU A 154 -13.89 -4.64 -4.09
C GLU A 154 -14.15 -5.46 -2.82
N ILE A 155 -13.32 -5.29 -1.77
CA ILE A 155 -13.48 -6.06 -0.53
C ILE A 155 -14.77 -5.70 0.21
N VAL A 156 -15.21 -4.43 0.16
CA VAL A 156 -16.50 -4.01 0.73
C VAL A 156 -17.65 -4.61 -0.06
N SER A 157 -17.61 -4.58 -1.38
CA SER A 157 -18.63 -5.17 -2.24
C SER A 157 -18.78 -6.68 -1.99
N LEU A 158 -17.66 -7.42 -2.00
CA LEU A 158 -17.65 -8.86 -1.75
C LEU A 158 -18.07 -9.20 -0.32
N ARG A 159 -17.67 -8.39 0.68
CA ARG A 159 -18.12 -8.61 2.06
C ARG A 159 -19.63 -8.43 2.20
N LYS A 160 -20.20 -7.39 1.59
CA LYS A 160 -21.65 -7.16 1.59
C LYS A 160 -22.39 -8.34 0.95
N GLN A 161 -21.91 -8.85 -0.18
CA GLN A 161 -22.49 -10.03 -0.83
C GLN A 161 -22.47 -11.25 0.09
N LYS A 162 -21.33 -11.53 0.74
CA LYS A 162 -21.19 -12.64 1.71
C LYS A 162 -22.16 -12.49 2.89
N LEU A 163 -22.40 -11.26 3.36
CA LEU A 163 -23.34 -10.99 4.46
C LEU A 163 -24.81 -11.12 4.04
N ILE A 164 -25.16 -10.74 2.81
CA ILE A 164 -26.52 -10.90 2.26
C ILE A 164 -26.84 -12.38 2.01
N SER A 165 -25.82 -13.20 1.70
CA SER A 165 -26.02 -14.65 1.53
C SER A 165 -26.23 -15.42 2.84
N LEU A 166 -26.14 -14.76 4.01
CA LEU A 166 -26.49 -15.36 5.30
C LEU A 166 -28.02 -15.41 5.47
N ASP A 167 -28.52 -16.36 6.25
CA ASP A 167 -29.96 -16.52 6.48
C ASP A 167 -30.55 -15.28 7.18
N GLU A 168 -31.46 -14.58 6.49
CA GLU A 168 -32.14 -13.37 6.98
C GLU A 168 -32.98 -13.63 8.25
N ASN A 169 -33.36 -14.89 8.51
CA ASN A 169 -34.21 -15.25 9.64
C ASN A 169 -33.46 -15.64 10.91
N ASP A 170 -32.13 -15.72 10.89
CA ASP A 170 -31.34 -15.95 12.12
C ASP A 170 -31.18 -14.62 12.88
N PRO A 171 -31.73 -14.49 14.10
CA PRO A 171 -31.60 -13.28 14.92
C PRO A 171 -30.14 -12.89 15.20
N LYS A 172 -29.20 -13.83 15.09
CA LYS A 172 -27.77 -13.59 15.30
C LYS A 172 -27.12 -12.77 14.18
N HIS A 173 -27.71 -12.75 12.98
CA HIS A 173 -27.13 -12.07 11.81
C HIS A 173 -27.81 -10.75 11.45
N ILE A 174 -28.77 -10.28 12.25
CA ILE A 174 -29.49 -9.01 12.01
C ILE A 174 -28.50 -7.83 11.85
N TYR A 175 -27.52 -7.71 12.73
CA TYR A 175 -26.51 -6.64 12.65
C TYR A 175 -25.64 -6.74 11.39
N ALA A 176 -25.34 -7.96 10.96
CA ALA A 176 -24.53 -8.22 9.77
C ALA A 176 -25.32 -7.89 8.49
N PHE A 177 -26.61 -8.22 8.45
CA PHE A 177 -27.51 -7.83 7.37
C PHE A 177 -27.66 -6.30 7.29
N CYS A 178 -27.83 -5.62 8.42
CA CYS A 178 -27.87 -4.17 8.49
C CYS A 178 -26.56 -3.53 7.97
N ALA A 179 -25.40 -4.07 8.37
CA ALA A 179 -24.10 -3.63 7.87
C ALA A 179 -24.01 -3.79 6.34
N ALA A 180 -24.53 -4.89 5.80
CA ALA A 180 -24.50 -5.15 4.35
C ALA A 180 -25.29 -4.11 3.54
N LYS A 181 -26.38 -3.58 4.09
CA LYS A 181 -27.23 -2.56 3.46
C LYS A 181 -26.68 -1.14 3.60
N CYS A 182 -25.66 -0.91 4.42
CA CYS A 182 -25.08 0.42 4.61
C CYS A 182 -24.46 0.96 3.32
N THR A 183 -24.73 2.22 2.99
CA THR A 183 -24.08 2.88 1.85
C THR A 183 -22.68 3.34 2.23
N LEU A 184 -21.68 2.86 1.49
CA LEU A 184 -20.29 3.33 1.53
C LEU A 184 -19.92 3.74 0.10
N THR A 185 -19.63 5.00 -0.08
CA THR A 185 -19.23 5.58 -1.36
C THR A 185 -17.74 5.34 -1.61
N ARG A 186 -17.35 5.39 -2.88
CA ARG A 186 -15.93 5.32 -3.26
C ARG A 186 -15.12 6.48 -2.66
N GLN A 187 -15.74 7.65 -2.49
CA GLN A 187 -15.11 8.83 -1.91
C GLN A 187 -14.81 8.62 -0.42
N GLU A 188 -15.79 8.14 0.36
CA GLU A 188 -15.59 7.77 1.78
C GLU A 188 -14.41 6.79 1.96
N LEU A 189 -14.29 5.80 1.07
CA LEU A 189 -13.18 4.84 1.10
C LEU A 189 -11.83 5.46 0.71
N ALA A 190 -11.83 6.39 -0.26
CA ALA A 190 -10.64 7.12 -0.65
C ALA A 190 -10.15 8.05 0.47
N ASP A 191 -11.06 8.72 1.17
CA ASP A 191 -10.74 9.62 2.29
C ASP A 191 -10.23 8.82 3.51
N TRP A 192 -10.80 7.63 3.75
CA TRP A 192 -10.29 6.69 4.74
C TRP A 192 -8.84 6.26 4.45
N ASP A 193 -8.54 5.83 3.22
CA ASP A 193 -7.16 5.47 2.81
C ASP A 193 -6.23 6.68 2.87
N ALA A 194 -6.69 7.86 2.42
CA ALA A 194 -5.90 9.09 2.43
C ALA A 194 -5.48 9.49 3.84
N SER A 195 -6.39 9.41 4.82
CA SER A 195 -6.05 9.69 6.22
C SER A 195 -5.10 8.63 6.79
N ALA A 196 -5.29 7.35 6.49
CA ALA A 196 -4.34 6.30 6.91
C ALA A 196 -2.94 6.50 6.31
N ARG A 197 -2.87 6.94 5.05
CA ARG A 197 -1.62 7.27 4.36
C ARG A 197 -0.94 8.50 4.95
N ALA A 198 -1.70 9.53 5.30
CA ALA A 198 -1.17 10.72 5.95
C ALA A 198 -0.60 10.38 7.34
N TRP A 199 -1.29 9.49 8.09
CA TRP A 199 -0.79 8.93 9.34
C TRP A 199 0.54 8.18 9.16
N LEU A 200 0.63 7.29 8.16
CA LEU A 200 1.85 6.52 7.89
C LEU A 200 3.06 7.41 7.61
N ARG A 201 2.88 8.55 6.92
CA ARG A 201 4.00 9.48 6.64
C ARG A 201 4.62 10.01 7.94
N ALA A 202 3.79 10.45 8.88
CA ALA A 202 4.28 10.94 10.17
C ALA A 202 4.93 9.83 11.01
N ALA A 203 4.37 8.62 10.94
CA ALA A 203 4.92 7.45 11.62
C ALA A 203 6.29 7.03 11.02
N ASP A 204 6.41 7.05 9.69
CA ASP A 204 7.64 6.74 8.95
C ASP A 204 8.75 7.75 9.26
N ASP A 205 8.40 9.03 9.39
CA ASP A 205 9.35 10.08 9.77
C ASP A 205 9.81 9.92 11.23
N THR A 206 8.90 9.55 12.14
CA THR A 206 9.21 9.36 13.57
C THR A 206 10.10 8.13 13.82
N TYR A 207 9.81 7.00 13.15
CA TYR A 207 10.51 5.72 13.35
C TYR A 207 11.42 5.36 12.17
N ARG A 208 12.00 6.37 11.54
CA ARG A 208 12.80 6.24 10.31
C ARG A 208 13.95 5.23 10.42
N VAL A 209 14.57 5.12 11.60
CA VAL A 209 15.72 4.22 11.82
C VAL A 209 15.28 2.76 11.81
N GLN A 210 14.30 2.40 12.66
CA GLN A 210 13.75 1.05 12.74
C GLN A 210 13.10 0.64 11.41
N GLN A 211 12.40 1.59 10.79
CA GLN A 211 11.79 1.38 9.47
C GLN A 211 12.85 1.09 8.40
N ARG A 212 13.99 1.79 8.42
CA ARG A 212 15.11 1.51 7.51
C ARG A 212 15.73 0.15 7.79
N GLN A 213 15.89 -0.23 9.05
CA GLN A 213 16.46 -1.52 9.44
C GLN A 213 15.56 -2.69 9.02
N LEU A 214 14.25 -2.58 9.24
CA LEU A 214 13.28 -3.56 8.75
C LEU A 214 13.29 -3.63 7.22
N LYS A 215 13.39 -2.48 6.54
CA LYS A 215 13.46 -2.43 5.08
C LYS A 215 14.71 -3.15 4.52
N LEU A 216 15.87 -2.98 5.15
CA LEU A 216 17.09 -3.72 4.75
C LEU A 216 16.92 -5.23 4.87
N ILE A 217 16.15 -5.70 5.84
CA ILE A 217 15.82 -7.13 5.95
C ILE A 217 14.90 -7.53 4.80
N VAL A 218 13.83 -6.78 4.56
CA VAL A 218 12.83 -7.04 3.51
C VAL A 218 13.46 -7.08 2.12
N ASP A 219 14.37 -6.16 1.79
CA ASP A 219 15.03 -6.10 0.48
C ASP A 219 15.89 -7.36 0.17
N ASN A 220 16.24 -8.15 1.20
CA ASN A 220 16.98 -9.40 1.05
C ASN A 220 16.08 -10.64 0.99
N ILE A 221 14.76 -10.46 0.98
CA ILE A 221 13.76 -11.55 0.91
C ILE A 221 13.07 -11.48 -0.45
N ASP A 222 12.80 -12.63 -1.06
CA ASP A 222 11.93 -12.71 -2.24
C ASP A 222 10.76 -13.63 -1.90
N LEU A 223 9.72 -13.06 -1.28
CA LEU A 223 8.56 -13.83 -0.81
C LEU A 223 7.25 -13.07 -1.07
N PRO A 224 6.29 -13.68 -1.78
CA PRO A 224 4.98 -13.07 -1.97
C PRO A 224 4.19 -13.03 -0.65
N VAL A 225 3.43 -11.94 -0.43
CA VAL A 225 2.50 -11.76 0.70
C VAL A 225 1.51 -12.92 0.77
N ASN A 226 1.02 -13.37 -0.37
CA ASN A 226 0.29 -14.63 -0.53
C ASN A 226 0.14 -14.96 -2.01
N THR A 227 -0.40 -16.15 -2.31
CA THR A 227 -0.64 -16.67 -3.66
C THR A 227 -2.13 -16.76 -4.00
N LYS A 228 -2.99 -16.01 -3.29
CA LYS A 228 -4.44 -16.06 -3.51
C LYS A 228 -4.82 -15.25 -4.75
N MET A 229 -5.62 -15.87 -5.62
CA MET A 229 -6.07 -15.26 -6.88
C MET A 229 -7.26 -14.30 -6.73
N ASN A 230 -7.98 -14.31 -5.59
CA ASN A 230 -9.11 -13.42 -5.35
C ASN A 230 -8.70 -12.26 -4.42
N VAL A 231 -9.12 -11.04 -4.73
CA VAL A 231 -8.75 -9.84 -3.94
C VAL A 231 -9.20 -9.94 -2.49
N TYR A 232 -10.47 -10.30 -2.25
CA TYR A 232 -10.98 -10.46 -0.88
C TYR A 232 -10.20 -11.52 -0.11
N ASP A 233 -10.04 -12.71 -0.68
CA ASP A 233 -9.34 -13.80 0.02
C ASP A 233 -7.86 -13.48 0.23
N SER A 234 -7.22 -12.79 -0.71
CA SER A 234 -5.84 -12.32 -0.59
C SER A 234 -5.68 -11.29 0.53
N VAL A 235 -6.57 -10.29 0.59
CA VAL A 235 -6.56 -9.26 1.65
C VAL A 235 -6.83 -9.88 3.02
N MET A 236 -7.84 -10.75 3.15
CA MET A 236 -8.13 -11.40 4.43
C MET A 236 -7.00 -12.34 4.87
N ALA A 237 -6.38 -13.07 3.94
CA ALA A 237 -5.25 -13.97 4.23
C ALA A 237 -3.95 -13.23 4.59
N ALA A 238 -3.80 -11.97 4.18
CA ALA A 238 -2.69 -11.14 4.62
C ALA A 238 -2.99 -10.49 5.99
N TRP A 239 -4.19 -9.92 6.15
CA TRP A 239 -4.53 -9.06 7.28
C TRP A 239 -4.81 -9.82 8.58
N LEU A 240 -5.72 -10.80 8.57
CA LEU A 240 -6.18 -11.47 9.79
C LEU A 240 -5.08 -12.32 10.43
N PRO A 241 -4.27 -13.10 9.67
CA PRO A 241 -3.13 -13.81 10.23
C PRO A 241 -2.07 -12.85 10.78
N ALA A 242 -1.75 -11.75 10.08
CA ALA A 242 -0.77 -10.77 10.57
C ALA A 242 -1.17 -10.18 11.93
N MET A 243 -2.47 -9.86 12.11
CA MET A 243 -2.98 -9.39 13.41
C MET A 243 -2.83 -10.46 14.50
N THR A 244 -3.20 -11.70 14.20
CA THR A 244 -3.13 -12.82 15.14
C THR A 244 -1.70 -13.08 15.59
N VAL A 245 -0.77 -13.11 14.63
CA VAL A 245 0.64 -13.39 14.91
C VAL A 245 1.27 -12.24 15.70
N LEU A 246 1.03 -10.99 15.31
CA LEU A 246 1.60 -9.87 16.07
C LEU A 246 1.02 -9.75 17.47
N ASN A 247 -0.25 -10.10 17.68
CA ASN A 247 -0.79 -10.22 19.03
C ASN A 247 -0.04 -11.29 19.86
N LYS A 248 0.17 -12.49 19.30
CA LYS A 248 0.93 -13.55 19.97
C LYS A 248 2.38 -13.15 20.27
N LEU A 249 3.02 -12.45 19.33
CA LEU A 249 4.39 -11.95 19.48
C LEU A 249 4.49 -10.93 20.61
N ILE A 250 3.52 -10.02 20.68
CA ILE A 250 3.34 -9.06 21.77
C ILE A 250 3.14 -9.77 23.12
N ASP A 251 2.43 -10.89 23.12
CA ASP A 251 2.19 -11.69 24.33
C ASP A 251 3.40 -12.58 24.71
N GLY A 252 4.52 -12.46 24.01
CA GLY A 252 5.77 -13.16 24.34
C GLY A 252 5.98 -14.47 23.59
N MET A 253 5.06 -14.87 22.70
CA MET A 253 5.20 -16.11 21.95
C MET A 253 6.14 -15.91 20.76
N PRO A 254 7.24 -16.67 20.65
CA PRO A 254 8.09 -16.62 19.46
C PRO A 254 7.31 -17.12 18.25
N TYR A 255 7.65 -16.59 17.07
CA TYR A 255 6.99 -16.98 15.83
C TYR A 255 8.00 -17.12 14.70
N SER A 256 7.85 -18.17 13.88
CA SER A 256 8.63 -18.36 12.66
C SER A 256 7.81 -17.91 11.45
N ILE A 257 8.37 -17.07 10.60
CA ILE A 257 7.66 -16.51 9.45
C ILE A 257 7.40 -17.59 8.41
N GLU A 258 6.11 -17.89 8.21
CA GLU A 258 5.59 -18.69 7.09
C GLU A 258 4.97 -17.81 5.99
N ASN A 259 4.62 -16.57 6.32
CA ASN A 259 3.92 -15.64 5.46
C ASN A 259 4.52 -14.23 5.59
N SER A 260 4.96 -13.63 4.48
CA SER A 260 5.61 -12.31 4.47
C SER A 260 4.67 -11.13 4.72
N ALA A 261 3.35 -11.35 4.78
CA ALA A 261 2.35 -10.36 5.20
C ALA A 261 2.65 -9.75 6.57
N ILE A 262 3.28 -10.51 7.46
CA ILE A 262 3.66 -9.99 8.78
C ILE A 262 4.72 -8.89 8.69
N LEU A 263 5.68 -8.99 7.76
CA LEU A 263 6.71 -7.98 7.56
C LEU A 263 6.10 -6.69 7.00
N LEU A 264 5.12 -6.83 6.10
CA LEU A 264 4.30 -5.70 5.66
C LEU A 264 3.55 -5.07 6.83
N ALA A 265 2.94 -5.88 7.70
CA ALA A 265 2.21 -5.40 8.87
C ALA A 265 3.13 -4.68 9.88
N LEU A 266 4.31 -5.22 10.18
CA LEU A 266 5.32 -4.58 11.03
C LEU A 266 5.69 -3.19 10.50
N SER A 267 5.96 -3.13 9.19
CA SER A 267 6.28 -1.89 8.47
C SER A 267 5.10 -0.90 8.38
N ALA A 268 3.86 -1.38 8.41
CA ALA A 268 2.67 -0.52 8.36
C ALA A 268 2.25 -0.04 9.75
N TRP A 269 2.41 -0.87 10.77
CA TRP A 269 1.94 -0.60 12.14
C TRP A 269 3.04 -0.01 13.02
N HIS A 270 4.25 0.11 12.51
CA HIS A 270 5.42 0.68 13.18
C HIS A 270 5.72 -0.03 14.50
N LEU A 271 5.62 -1.35 14.47
CA LEU A 271 5.96 -2.26 15.56
C LEU A 271 7.21 -3.01 15.12
N PHE A 272 8.28 -2.99 15.91
CA PHE A 272 9.59 -3.49 15.51
C PHE A 272 10.13 -4.50 16.52
N PRO A 273 9.68 -5.77 16.48
CA PRO A 273 10.16 -6.81 17.37
C PRO A 273 11.61 -7.17 17.04
N ASN A 274 12.33 -7.67 18.04
CA ASN A 274 13.65 -8.27 17.81
C ASN A 274 13.52 -9.50 16.89
N MET A 275 14.45 -9.63 15.96
CA MET A 275 14.40 -10.62 14.88
C MET A 275 15.60 -11.56 14.90
N SER A 276 15.38 -12.84 14.61
CA SER A 276 16.43 -13.82 14.32
C SER A 276 16.37 -14.17 12.84
N VAL A 277 17.30 -13.66 12.05
CA VAL A 277 17.39 -13.87 10.61
C VAL A 277 18.26 -15.09 10.32
N LEU A 278 17.64 -16.14 9.78
CA LEU A 278 18.27 -17.41 9.44
C LEU A 278 18.50 -17.45 7.92
N SER A 279 19.68 -17.03 7.48
CA SER A 279 20.18 -17.20 6.10
C SER A 279 21.36 -18.20 6.12
N ASN A 280 22.46 -17.88 5.43
CA ASN A 280 23.73 -18.60 5.50
C ASN A 280 24.40 -18.51 6.88
N THR A 281 24.12 -17.43 7.62
CA THR A 281 24.52 -17.26 9.03
C THR A 281 23.29 -16.85 9.83
N SER A 282 23.18 -17.33 11.07
CA SER A 282 22.15 -16.87 11.99
C SER A 282 22.56 -15.50 12.52
N GLN A 283 21.76 -14.47 12.23
CA GLN A 283 21.99 -13.11 12.70
C GLN A 283 20.84 -12.66 13.58
N PHE A 284 21.17 -12.23 14.79
CA PHE A 284 20.20 -11.61 15.68
C PHE A 284 20.17 -10.11 15.48
N VAL A 285 19.02 -9.59 15.07
CA VAL A 285 18.79 -8.17 14.80
C VAL A 285 17.97 -7.59 15.95
N LYS A 286 18.63 -6.76 16.76
CA LYS A 286 17.97 -5.94 17.78
C LYS A 286 17.36 -4.70 17.11
N GLN A 287 16.07 -4.49 17.36
CA GLN A 287 15.32 -3.31 16.92
C GLN A 287 15.17 -2.28 18.05
N ASP A 288 15.48 -2.68 19.30
CA ASP A 288 15.44 -1.85 20.51
C ASP A 288 14.12 -1.06 20.65
N ASP A 289 13.02 -1.69 20.28
CA ASP A 289 11.68 -1.12 20.39
C ASP A 289 11.15 -1.28 21.82
N PRO A 290 10.98 -0.21 22.61
CA PRO A 290 10.58 -0.32 24.02
C PRO A 290 9.22 -1.01 24.23
N LEU A 291 8.37 -1.02 23.20
CA LEU A 291 7.07 -1.69 23.26
C LEU A 291 7.18 -3.21 23.05
N LEU A 292 8.33 -3.69 22.57
CA LEU A 292 8.59 -5.08 22.17
C LEU A 292 9.90 -5.68 22.71
N ASP A 293 10.75 -4.90 23.39
CA ASP A 293 12.14 -5.24 23.70
C ASP A 293 12.33 -6.49 24.57
N ALA A 294 11.29 -6.89 25.32
CA ALA A 294 11.28 -8.08 26.18
C ALA A 294 10.22 -9.13 25.77
N ARG A 295 9.73 -9.06 24.53
CA ARG A 295 8.61 -9.89 24.05
C ARG A 295 9.10 -10.95 23.05
N GLY A 296 8.18 -11.63 22.38
CA GLY A 296 8.50 -12.75 21.50
C GLY A 296 9.47 -12.33 20.40
N ILE A 297 10.40 -13.22 20.06
CA ILE A 297 11.36 -13.03 18.98
C ILE A 297 10.76 -13.54 17.67
N LEU A 298 10.89 -12.74 16.61
CA LEU A 298 10.44 -13.10 15.27
C LEU A 298 11.58 -13.81 14.52
N THR A 299 11.37 -15.07 14.14
CA THR A 299 12.35 -15.86 13.39
C THR A 299 12.04 -15.82 11.91
N LEU A 300 13.04 -15.45 11.11
CA LEU A 300 12.97 -15.30 9.67
C LEU A 300 13.76 -16.43 9.01
N GLY A 301 13.08 -17.43 8.45
CA GLY A 301 13.70 -18.42 7.59
C GLY A 301 13.87 -17.86 6.18
N LEU A 302 15.08 -17.50 5.78
CA LEU A 302 15.37 -17.07 4.41
C LEU A 302 15.66 -18.29 3.55
N GLN A 303 14.63 -19.10 3.29
CA GLN A 303 14.71 -20.03 2.16
C GLN A 303 14.48 -19.20 0.90
N SER A 304 15.59 -18.74 0.30
CA SER A 304 15.55 -18.24 -1.06
C SER A 304 15.10 -19.41 -1.93
N VAL A 305 13.80 -19.49 -2.20
CA VAL A 305 13.32 -20.28 -3.33
C VAL A 305 13.67 -19.43 -4.55
N THR A 306 14.96 -19.41 -4.91
CA THR A 306 15.30 -19.34 -6.31
C THR A 306 14.61 -20.54 -6.94
N SER A 307 13.38 -20.36 -7.44
CA SER A 307 12.86 -21.21 -8.48
C SER A 307 13.79 -20.97 -9.67
N ALA A 308 14.90 -21.72 -9.70
CA ALA A 308 15.91 -21.75 -10.74
C ALA A 308 15.37 -22.28 -12.09
N TYR A 309 14.05 -22.31 -12.25
CA TYR A 309 13.34 -22.67 -13.45
C TYR A 309 12.31 -21.57 -13.69
N GLN A 310 12.50 -20.83 -14.79
CA GLN A 310 11.65 -19.75 -15.31
C GLN A 310 11.70 -18.40 -14.58
N ARG A 311 12.72 -17.59 -14.89
CA ARG A 311 12.58 -16.15 -15.17
C ARG A 311 13.83 -15.68 -15.92
N GLN A 312 13.69 -15.47 -17.22
CA GLN A 312 14.77 -15.15 -18.17
C GLN A 312 15.02 -13.63 -18.22
N SER A 313 15.52 -13.02 -17.15
CA SER A 313 16.31 -11.77 -17.26
C SER A 313 16.96 -11.39 -15.92
N PRO A 314 18.26 -11.06 -15.86
CA PRO A 314 18.92 -10.57 -14.65
C PRO A 314 18.44 -9.19 -14.17
N ASP A 315 17.79 -8.42 -15.03
CA ASP A 315 17.39 -7.02 -14.77
C ASP A 315 15.95 -6.87 -14.22
N ASP A 316 15.20 -7.97 -14.09
CA ASP A 316 13.80 -7.97 -13.65
C ASP A 316 13.59 -8.67 -12.29
N ILE A 317 14.61 -8.60 -11.42
CA ILE A 317 14.54 -9.18 -10.07
C ILE A 317 13.90 -8.15 -9.14
N THR A 318 12.57 -8.19 -8.99
CA THR A 318 11.84 -7.45 -7.94
C THR A 318 12.12 -8.04 -6.56
N ARG A 319 13.32 -7.81 -6.00
CA ARG A 319 13.71 -8.30 -4.67
C ARG A 319 12.94 -7.64 -3.54
N GLY A 320 12.04 -8.36 -2.87
CA GLY A 320 11.39 -7.91 -1.65
C GLY A 320 10.09 -8.67 -1.40
N ILE A 321 9.18 -8.03 -0.68
CA ILE A 321 7.84 -8.59 -0.45
C ILE A 321 6.93 -8.15 -1.58
N THR A 322 6.46 -9.09 -2.39
CA THR A 322 5.54 -8.85 -3.51
C THR A 322 4.10 -9.14 -3.12
N TRP A 323 3.16 -8.29 -3.52
CA TRP A 323 1.73 -8.56 -3.39
C TRP A 323 1.07 -8.34 -4.74
N SER A 324 0.49 -9.42 -5.28
CA SER A 324 -0.25 -9.40 -6.54
C SER A 324 -1.75 -9.51 -6.30
N LEU A 325 -2.53 -8.63 -6.94
CA LEU A 325 -3.98 -8.57 -6.86
C LEU A 325 -4.59 -8.31 -8.25
N PRO A 326 -5.62 -9.06 -8.67
CA PRO A 326 -6.37 -8.76 -9.88
C PRO A 326 -7.46 -7.71 -9.59
N LEU A 327 -7.22 -6.46 -9.98
CA LEU A 327 -8.11 -5.36 -9.63
C LEU A 327 -9.19 -5.17 -10.70
N ALA A 328 -10.41 -5.63 -10.42
CA ALA A 328 -11.56 -5.46 -11.31
C ALA A 328 -12.09 -4.01 -11.31
N HIS A 329 -11.86 -3.28 -10.22
CA HIS A 329 -12.32 -1.91 -10.03
C HIS A 329 -11.25 -0.85 -10.36
N TYR A 330 -10.16 -1.23 -11.04
CA TYR A 330 -9.10 -0.30 -11.41
C TYR A 330 -9.38 0.36 -12.78
N LYS A 331 -9.58 1.68 -12.77
CA LYS A 331 -10.05 2.55 -13.87
C LYS A 331 -11.44 2.14 -14.42
N TYR A 332 -12.39 3.05 -14.25
CA TYR A 332 -13.79 2.97 -14.70
C TYR A 332 -14.02 2.06 -15.92
N TYR A 333 -14.59 0.87 -15.66
CA TYR A 333 -15.03 -0.18 -16.60
C TYR A 333 -13.92 -0.80 -17.48
N GLY A 334 -13.28 -1.87 -16.97
CA GLY A 334 -12.39 -2.76 -17.72
C GLY A 334 -12.33 -4.15 -17.08
N GLY A 335 -11.75 -5.13 -17.78
CA GLY A 335 -11.46 -6.45 -17.20
C GLY A 335 -10.43 -6.35 -16.06
N PRO A 336 -10.35 -7.35 -15.15
CA PRO A 336 -9.40 -7.33 -14.04
C PRO A 336 -7.97 -7.13 -14.54
N VAL A 337 -7.30 -6.10 -14.04
CA VAL A 337 -5.88 -5.86 -14.33
C VAL A 337 -5.08 -6.50 -13.21
N GLU A 338 -4.26 -7.49 -13.53
CA GLU A 338 -3.29 -8.01 -12.58
C GLU A 338 -2.27 -6.92 -12.27
N THR A 339 -2.19 -6.57 -10.99
CA THR A 339 -1.23 -5.59 -10.49
C THR A 339 -0.36 -6.27 -9.44
N GLU A 340 0.95 -6.15 -9.59
CA GLU A 340 1.94 -6.63 -8.63
C GLU A 340 2.72 -5.43 -8.09
N LYS A 341 2.90 -5.38 -6.76
CA LYS A 341 3.71 -4.35 -6.09
C LYS A 341 4.71 -5.00 -5.15
N SER A 342 5.91 -4.44 -5.09
CA SER A 342 6.95 -4.88 -4.17
C SER A 342 7.32 -3.77 -3.18
N LEU A 343 7.58 -4.15 -1.92
CA LEU A 343 8.09 -3.24 -0.89
C LEU A 343 9.63 -3.14 -1.00
N ASN A 344 10.13 -2.46 -2.04
CA ASN A 344 11.57 -2.39 -2.35
C ASN A 344 12.11 -0.96 -2.28
N THR A 345 13.44 -0.81 -2.26
CA THR A 345 14.14 0.48 -2.31
C THR A 345 13.84 1.31 -3.58
N ASP A 346 13.55 0.67 -4.71
CA ASP A 346 13.48 1.35 -6.02
C ASP A 346 12.14 1.27 -6.76
N GLY A 347 11.09 0.69 -6.15
CA GLY A 347 9.83 0.33 -6.84
C GLY A 347 9.05 1.48 -7.50
N SER A 348 9.42 2.75 -7.28
CA SER A 348 8.84 3.91 -7.96
C SER A 348 9.87 4.90 -8.52
N ARG A 349 11.17 4.60 -8.44
CA ARG A 349 12.25 5.51 -8.87
C ARG A 349 12.83 4.98 -10.18
N LEU A 350 12.49 5.65 -11.27
CA LEU A 350 13.19 5.42 -12.55
C LEU A 350 14.66 5.79 -12.36
N SER A 351 15.56 4.92 -12.80
CA SER A 351 16.96 5.32 -12.97
C SER A 351 17.04 6.47 -13.98
N MET A 352 18.11 7.27 -13.95
CA MET A 352 18.27 8.35 -14.94
C MET A 352 18.23 7.82 -16.38
N ALA A 353 18.77 6.62 -16.63
CA ALA A 353 18.70 5.96 -17.92
C ALA A 353 17.24 5.62 -18.30
N GLN A 354 16.47 5.02 -17.40
CA GLN A 354 15.05 4.71 -17.63
C GLN A 354 14.20 5.98 -17.84
N PHE A 355 14.50 7.05 -17.12
CA PHE A 355 13.85 8.35 -17.30
C PHE A 355 14.14 8.95 -18.68
N VAL A 356 15.38 8.86 -19.16
CA VAL A 356 15.77 9.30 -20.51
C VAL A 356 15.06 8.48 -21.59
N GLN A 357 14.93 7.16 -21.42
CA GLN A 357 14.17 6.30 -22.33
C GLN A 357 12.68 6.68 -22.38
N LEU A 358 12.09 6.99 -21.23
CA LEU A 358 10.69 7.44 -21.15
C LEU A 358 10.51 8.80 -21.85
N ALA A 359 11.43 9.74 -21.62
CA ALA A 359 11.43 11.04 -22.30
C ALA A 359 11.58 10.90 -23.83
N LEU A 360 12.45 10.01 -24.31
CA LEU A 360 12.60 9.69 -25.74
C LEU A 360 11.31 9.07 -26.31
N GLY A 361 10.70 8.12 -25.60
CA GLY A 361 9.44 7.51 -26.00
C GLY A 361 8.30 8.53 -26.13
N SER A 362 8.20 9.47 -25.17
CA SER A 362 7.26 10.58 -25.25
C SER A 362 7.55 11.51 -26.44
N TYR A 363 8.82 11.83 -26.69
CA TYR A 363 9.23 12.67 -27.81
C TYR A 363 8.93 12.02 -29.18
N PHE A 364 9.24 10.73 -29.34
CA PHE A 364 8.96 9.95 -30.55
C PHE A 364 7.47 9.69 -30.75
N SER A 365 6.66 9.68 -29.69
CA SER A 365 5.22 9.45 -29.82
C SER A 365 4.53 10.50 -30.70
N GLY A 366 4.97 11.77 -30.64
CA GLY A 366 4.46 12.83 -31.51
C GLY A 366 4.86 12.67 -32.99
N TRP A 367 5.86 11.84 -33.28
CA TRP A 367 6.34 11.62 -34.65
C TRP A 367 5.63 10.45 -35.35
N LYS A 368 4.88 9.64 -34.59
CA LYS A 368 4.06 8.54 -35.14
C LYS A 368 2.96 9.02 -36.07
N GLU A 369 2.46 10.24 -35.87
CA GLU A 369 1.51 10.89 -36.78
C GLU A 369 2.05 11.05 -38.21
N HIS A 370 3.39 11.00 -38.37
CA HIS A 370 4.10 11.19 -39.63
C HIS A 370 4.71 9.88 -40.18
N LYS A 371 4.24 8.72 -39.71
CA LYS A 371 4.76 7.37 -40.06
C LYS A 371 6.24 7.15 -39.72
N PHE A 372 6.83 7.99 -38.87
CA PHE A 372 8.20 7.81 -38.40
C PHE A 372 8.24 6.77 -37.29
N GLY A 373 8.99 5.68 -37.49
CA GLY A 373 9.18 4.65 -36.48
C GLY A 373 10.10 5.14 -35.36
N ALA A 374 9.98 4.53 -34.17
CA ALA A 374 10.87 4.85 -33.04
C ALA A 374 12.36 4.57 -33.36
N VAL A 375 12.64 3.62 -34.26
CA VAL A 375 14.00 3.32 -34.73
C VAL A 375 14.52 4.44 -35.63
N ASP A 376 13.71 4.86 -36.61
CA ASP A 376 14.09 5.91 -37.56
C ASP A 376 14.31 7.24 -36.82
N ALA A 377 13.48 7.52 -35.82
CA ALA A 377 13.62 8.70 -34.96
C ALA A 377 14.91 8.64 -34.12
N ALA A 378 15.26 7.47 -33.58
CA ALA A 378 16.50 7.27 -32.83
C ALA A 378 17.75 7.40 -33.72
N LEU A 379 17.71 6.86 -34.95
CA LEU A 379 18.77 7.02 -35.95
C LEU A 379 18.93 8.50 -36.35
N LEU A 380 17.83 9.21 -36.59
CA LEU A 380 17.88 10.63 -36.93
C LEU A 380 18.51 11.47 -35.82
N ILE A 381 18.21 11.19 -34.55
CA ILE A 381 18.85 11.89 -33.41
C ILE A 381 20.35 11.59 -33.36
N GLN A 382 20.77 10.34 -33.62
CA GLN A 382 22.19 9.98 -33.73
C GLN A 382 22.87 10.74 -34.88
N ASP A 383 22.25 10.79 -36.06
CA ASP A 383 22.80 11.47 -37.23
C ASP A 383 22.93 12.98 -37.03
N ILE A 384 21.94 13.60 -36.36
CA ILE A 384 21.98 15.01 -35.98
C ILE A 384 23.12 15.27 -34.98
N TRP A 385 23.27 14.43 -33.97
CA TRP A 385 24.35 14.52 -32.99
C TRP A 385 25.73 14.37 -33.64
N ASP A 386 25.88 13.40 -34.53
CA ASP A 386 27.09 13.19 -35.33
C ASP A 386 27.39 14.39 -36.23
N CYS A 387 26.39 15.00 -36.86
CA CYS A 387 26.58 16.19 -37.68
C CYS A 387 27.03 17.40 -36.86
N VAL A 388 26.47 17.58 -35.67
CA VAL A 388 26.80 18.70 -34.76
C VAL A 388 28.19 18.53 -34.15
N THR A 389 28.58 17.29 -33.84
CA THR A 389 29.92 16.99 -33.30
C THR A 389 31.00 17.02 -34.38
N LYS A 390 30.76 16.42 -35.55
CA LYS A 390 31.71 16.40 -36.69
C LYS A 390 31.90 17.77 -37.37
N LYS A 391 30.87 18.62 -37.46
CA LYS A 391 31.01 19.98 -38.04
C LYS A 391 31.75 20.96 -37.12
N ASN A 392 31.72 20.74 -35.81
CA ASN A 392 32.41 21.58 -34.83
C ASN A 392 33.92 21.30 -34.73
N GLU A 393 34.41 20.15 -35.21
CA GLU A 393 35.86 19.92 -35.35
C GLU A 393 36.49 20.76 -36.48
N ALA A 394 35.70 21.16 -37.50
CA ALA A 394 36.22 21.79 -38.71
C ALA A 394 36.04 23.31 -38.78
N ARG A 395 35.11 23.92 -38.04
CA ARG A 395 34.92 25.38 -38.01
C ARG A 395 34.47 25.82 -36.62
N PHE A 396 35.13 26.87 -36.11
CA PHE A 396 34.86 27.63 -34.87
C PHE A 396 35.56 27.15 -33.59
N LEU A 397 36.83 27.53 -33.45
CA LEU A 397 37.64 27.46 -32.22
C LEU A 397 37.10 28.29 -31.02
N ASN A 398 35.89 28.87 -31.06
CA ASN A 398 35.43 29.82 -30.03
C ASN A 398 33.93 29.76 -29.66
N GLN A 399 33.20 28.69 -29.99
CA GLN A 399 31.84 28.49 -29.43
C GLN A 399 31.75 27.14 -28.73
N HIS A 400 31.12 27.14 -27.56
CA HIS A 400 31.01 25.99 -26.66
C HIS A 400 30.56 24.74 -27.42
N ILE A 401 31.42 23.72 -27.46
CA ILE A 401 31.06 22.37 -27.88
C ILE A 401 29.86 21.96 -27.02
N PRO A 402 28.71 21.54 -27.60
CA PRO A 402 27.63 21.00 -26.80
C PRO A 402 28.16 19.78 -26.06
N SER A 403 28.32 19.91 -24.75
CA SER A 403 28.81 18.83 -23.90
C SER A 403 27.90 17.60 -24.01
N ASN A 404 28.40 16.43 -23.61
CA ASN A 404 27.56 15.23 -23.44
C ASN A 404 26.40 15.44 -22.45
N ASN A 405 26.43 16.53 -21.68
CA ASN A 405 25.36 16.95 -20.77
C ASN A 405 24.36 17.94 -21.42
N SER A 406 24.53 18.26 -22.71
CA SER A 406 23.53 19.00 -23.48
C SER A 406 22.28 18.14 -23.68
N TRP A 407 21.11 18.77 -23.82
CA TRP A 407 19.85 18.06 -24.06
C TRP A 407 19.94 17.13 -25.27
N LEU A 408 20.64 17.54 -26.34
CA LEU A 408 20.84 16.72 -27.53
C LEU A 408 21.81 15.56 -27.28
N GLY A 409 22.89 15.77 -26.51
CA GLY A 409 23.84 14.71 -26.15
C GLY A 409 23.22 13.65 -25.24
N ILE A 410 22.37 14.06 -24.28
CA ILE A 410 21.62 13.15 -23.41
C ILE A 410 20.64 12.30 -24.23
N MET A 411 19.88 12.94 -25.13
CA MET A 411 18.94 12.23 -26.02
C MET A 411 19.65 11.31 -27.01
N ALA A 412 20.80 11.72 -27.55
CA ALA A 412 21.61 10.89 -28.43
C ALA A 412 22.12 9.65 -27.67
N ASN A 413 22.70 9.80 -26.49
CA ASN A 413 23.16 8.66 -25.70
C ASN A 413 22.01 7.69 -25.38
N GLY A 414 20.83 8.20 -25.01
CA GLY A 414 19.64 7.36 -24.82
C GLY A 414 19.17 6.66 -26.11
N ALA A 415 19.20 7.34 -27.25
CA ALA A 415 18.86 6.75 -28.55
C ALA A 415 19.85 5.65 -28.96
N LYS A 416 21.14 5.83 -28.67
CA LYS A 416 22.17 4.81 -28.91
C LYS A 416 21.95 3.57 -28.04
N GLU A 417 21.62 3.76 -26.77
CA GLU A 417 21.30 2.67 -25.85
C GLU A 417 20.06 1.90 -26.30
N PHE A 418 19.00 2.61 -26.70
CA PHE A 418 17.78 2.02 -27.28
C PHE A 418 18.06 1.16 -28.51
N LEU A 419 18.88 1.66 -29.45
CA LEU A 419 19.28 0.93 -30.65
C LEU A 419 20.10 -0.32 -30.30
N SER A 420 21.04 -0.22 -29.34
CA SER A 420 21.87 -1.35 -28.92
C SER A 420 21.07 -2.48 -28.28
N GLN A 421 20.08 -2.14 -27.43
CA GLN A 421 19.19 -3.12 -26.79
C GLN A 421 18.32 -3.83 -27.82
N LYS A 422 17.86 -3.11 -28.87
CA LYS A 422 17.06 -3.70 -29.93
C LYS A 422 17.87 -4.66 -30.82
N THR A 423 19.14 -4.34 -31.11
CA THR A 423 20.04 -5.23 -31.87
C THR A 423 20.34 -6.51 -31.09
N LEU A 424 20.59 -6.41 -29.78
CA LEU A 424 20.75 -7.55 -28.86
C LEU A 424 19.50 -8.44 -28.83
N PHE A 425 18.30 -7.83 -28.79
CA PHE A 425 17.04 -8.57 -28.80
C PHE A 425 16.82 -9.32 -30.12
N ALA A 426 17.20 -8.71 -31.25
CA ALA A 426 17.13 -9.37 -32.57
C ALA A 426 18.13 -10.53 -32.70
N GLN A 427 19.36 -10.39 -32.17
CA GLN A 427 20.36 -11.45 -32.14
C GLN A 427 19.93 -12.63 -31.28
N ASN A 428 19.39 -12.37 -30.08
CA ASN A 428 18.91 -13.44 -29.19
C ASN A 428 17.75 -14.24 -29.78
N ILE A 429 16.85 -13.60 -30.54
CA ILE A 429 15.77 -14.29 -31.26
C ILE A 429 16.35 -15.16 -32.39
N GLN A 430 17.36 -14.67 -33.10
CA GLN A 430 18.01 -15.39 -34.18
C GLN A 430 18.81 -16.60 -33.67
N ASP A 431 19.50 -16.47 -32.55
CA ASP A 431 20.23 -17.56 -31.89
C ASP A 431 19.26 -18.63 -31.35
N CYS A 432 18.13 -18.22 -30.75
CA CYS A 432 17.07 -19.16 -30.36
C CYS A 432 16.47 -19.90 -31.56
N SER A 433 16.31 -19.23 -32.70
CA SER A 433 15.82 -19.85 -33.94
C SER A 433 16.83 -20.82 -34.57
N THR A 434 18.12 -20.59 -34.34
CA THR A 434 19.21 -21.44 -34.84
C THR A 434 19.36 -22.68 -33.96
N MET A 435 19.27 -22.52 -32.63
CA MET A 435 19.20 -23.65 -31.70
C MET A 435 17.96 -24.54 -31.92
N ALA A 436 16.81 -23.94 -32.28
CA ALA A 436 15.61 -24.68 -32.65
C ALA A 436 15.75 -25.48 -33.97
N LYS A 437 16.64 -25.05 -34.88
CA LYS A 437 16.93 -25.79 -36.13
C LYS A 437 17.99 -26.88 -35.92
N GLU A 438 18.97 -26.66 -35.07
CA GLU A 438 20.00 -27.66 -34.73
C GLU A 438 19.44 -28.79 -33.85
N GLY A 439 18.43 -28.51 -33.00
CA GLY A 439 17.73 -29.52 -32.22
C GLY A 439 16.85 -30.49 -33.01
N VAL A 440 16.52 -30.18 -34.27
CA VAL A 440 15.69 -31.05 -35.15
C VAL A 440 16.55 -32.05 -35.94
N HIS A 441 17.88 -31.88 -35.97
CA HIS A 441 18.79 -32.84 -36.63
C HIS A 441 19.41 -33.88 -35.68
N ASN A 442 19.12 -33.81 -34.37
CA ASN A 442 19.57 -34.79 -33.38
C ASN A 442 18.40 -35.46 -32.62
N LEU A 443 17.29 -35.73 -33.32
CA LEU A 443 16.25 -36.66 -32.88
C LEU A 443 16.05 -37.76 -33.93
#